data_AF-A0A133KBU0-F1
#
_entry.id   AF-A0A133KBU0-F1
#
_cell.length_a   1.000
_cell.length_b   1.000
_cell.length_c   1.000
_cell.angle_alpha   90.00
_cell.angle_beta   90.00
_cell.angle_gamma   90.00
#
_symmetry.space_group_name_H-M   'P 1'
#
loop_
_entity.id
_entity.type
_entity.pdbx_description
1 polymer ?
#
loop_
_entity_poly.entity_id
_entity_poly.type
_entity_poly.pdbx_seq_one_letter_code
_entity_poly.pdbx_strand_id
1 'polypeptide(L)'
;MSGEVCSLEIQIVQKHAFNAVGSKWTGTFEQAANGEIKRFFHQFKQKMGKIRHCTDPSVVIGLSYHSQDDEGLFSFYLVREVAYIEAVPEGMTALTVPSYTFAAAKYKGEDVQKAYAELYKWIRKNGYTVFQGQLEHREDYPTSYEPLTDEPELTLYIPLYIE
;
A
#
# COMPACT_ATOMS: atom_id res chain seq x y z
N MET A 1 14.44 1.28 -33.16
CA MET A 1 14.46 2.29 -32.09
C MET A 1 14.24 1.55 -30.79
N SER A 2 15.31 1.33 -30.01
CA SER A 2 15.25 0.65 -28.73
C SER A 2 14.51 1.55 -27.75
N GLY A 3 13.24 1.24 -27.48
CA GLY A 3 12.49 1.88 -26.40
C GLY A 3 13.25 1.66 -25.10
N GLU A 4 13.54 2.76 -24.42
CA GLU A 4 14.20 2.80 -23.14
C GLU A 4 13.43 1.91 -22.16
N VAL A 5 14.02 0.79 -21.74
CA VAL A 5 13.47 0.02 -20.63
C VAL A 5 13.73 0.86 -19.39
N CYS A 6 12.74 1.62 -18.97
CA CYS A 6 12.79 2.37 -17.71
C CYS A 6 12.87 1.34 -16.58
N SER A 7 14.09 0.99 -16.17
CA SER A 7 14.36 0.09 -15.06
C SER A 7 13.95 0.76 -13.76
N LEU A 8 13.14 0.10 -12.95
CA LEU A 8 12.79 0.60 -11.62
C LEU A 8 14.04 0.71 -10.74
N GLU A 9 14.21 1.87 -10.13
CA GLU A 9 15.20 2.05 -9.07
C GLU A 9 14.66 1.42 -7.78
N ILE A 10 15.19 0.25 -7.44
CA ILE A 10 14.78 -0.54 -6.28
C ILE A 10 15.78 -0.35 -5.14
N GLN A 11 15.26 -0.03 -3.96
CA GLN A 11 16.04 0.22 -2.74
C GLN A 11 15.50 -0.60 -1.57
N ILE A 12 16.38 -0.91 -0.61
CA ILE A 12 15.99 -1.50 0.67
C ILE A 12 15.66 -0.36 1.65
N VAL A 13 14.47 -0.40 2.26
CA VAL A 13 13.98 0.64 3.16
C VAL A 13 13.44 0.02 4.43
N GLN A 14 13.88 0.52 5.59
CA GLN A 14 13.27 0.19 6.87
C GLN A 14 12.17 1.21 7.20
N LYS A 15 11.00 0.72 7.62
CA LYS A 15 9.92 1.55 8.17
C LYS A 15 9.65 1.11 9.60
N HIS A 16 9.58 2.08 10.52
CA HIS A 16 9.25 1.81 11.92
C HIS A 16 7.77 1.48 12.09
N ALA A 17 7.46 0.84 13.22
CA ALA A 17 6.10 0.58 13.61
C ALA A 17 5.33 1.89 13.78
N PHE A 18 4.05 1.89 13.41
CA PHE A 18 3.22 3.08 13.45
C PHE A 18 1.77 2.77 13.75
N ASN A 19 1.06 3.75 14.30
CA ASN A 19 -0.39 3.70 14.46
C ASN A 19 -1.06 4.29 13.24
N ALA A 20 -2.16 3.67 12.82
CA ALA A 20 -2.87 4.07 11.62
C ALA A 20 -4.38 4.10 11.86
N VAL A 21 -5.04 5.09 11.25
CA VAL A 21 -6.50 5.19 11.21
C VAL A 21 -6.91 5.31 9.75
N GLY A 22 -7.99 4.62 9.37
CA GLY A 22 -8.46 4.69 7.99
C GLY A 22 -9.65 3.81 7.68
N SER A 23 -9.74 3.30 6.47
CA SER A 23 -10.84 2.43 6.02
C SER A 23 -10.32 1.08 5.57
N LYS A 24 -11.17 0.07 5.71
CA LYS A 24 -10.92 -1.30 5.26
C LYS A 24 -11.89 -1.62 4.12
N TRP A 25 -11.36 -2.24 3.07
CA TRP A 25 -12.10 -2.93 2.04
C TRP A 25 -11.71 -4.42 2.08
N THR A 26 -12.66 -5.30 1.81
CA THR A 26 -12.42 -6.73 1.68
C THR A 26 -13.14 -7.23 0.44
N GLY A 27 -12.46 -8.00 -0.38
CA GLY A 27 -13.01 -8.54 -1.62
C GLY A 27 -12.00 -9.38 -2.38
N THR A 28 -12.37 -9.76 -3.60
CA THR A 28 -11.54 -10.58 -4.49
C THR A 28 -10.63 -9.75 -5.39
N PHE A 29 -9.62 -10.38 -5.99
CA PHE A 29 -8.80 -9.74 -7.02
C PHE A 29 -9.61 -9.28 -8.24
N GLU A 30 -10.67 -10.00 -8.61
CA GLU A 30 -11.56 -9.61 -9.71
C GLU A 30 -12.31 -8.32 -9.40
N GLN A 31 -12.86 -8.18 -8.19
CA GLN A 31 -13.52 -6.95 -7.76
C GLN A 31 -12.55 -5.75 -7.75
N ALA A 32 -11.32 -5.98 -7.27
CA ALA A 32 -10.27 -4.97 -7.31
C ALA A 32 -9.95 -4.54 -8.75
N ALA A 33 -9.81 -5.50 -9.68
CA ALA A 33 -9.57 -5.25 -11.10
C ALA A 33 -10.74 -4.52 -11.78
N ASN A 34 -11.99 -4.76 -11.34
CA ASN A 34 -13.20 -4.08 -11.80
C ASN A 34 -13.39 -2.66 -11.19
N GLY A 35 -12.32 -2.11 -10.61
CA GLY A 35 -12.24 -0.72 -10.16
C GLY A 35 -12.88 -0.45 -8.80
N GLU A 36 -13.23 -1.47 -8.02
CA GLU A 36 -13.74 -1.27 -6.66
C GLU A 36 -12.73 -0.54 -5.77
N ILE A 37 -11.44 -0.89 -5.88
CA ILE A 37 -10.37 -0.20 -5.12
C ILE A 37 -10.29 1.28 -5.47
N LYS A 38 -10.42 1.64 -6.76
CA LYS A 38 -10.42 3.06 -7.19
C LYS A 38 -11.59 3.83 -6.57
N ARG A 39 -12.80 3.25 -6.58
CA ARG A 39 -14.00 3.85 -5.95
C ARG A 39 -13.86 3.94 -4.43
N PHE A 40 -13.37 2.88 -3.79
CA PHE A 40 -13.09 2.84 -2.36
C PHE A 40 -12.08 3.92 -1.94
N PHE A 41 -11.00 4.09 -2.70
CA PHE A 41 -10.02 5.14 -2.47
C PHE A 41 -10.64 6.52 -2.61
N HIS A 42 -11.39 6.77 -3.68
CA HIS A 42 -12.08 8.05 -3.86
C HIS A 42 -12.98 8.39 -2.65
N GLN A 43 -13.76 7.42 -2.17
CA GLN A 43 -14.59 7.60 -0.97
C GLN A 43 -13.76 7.85 0.29
N PHE A 44 -12.63 7.17 0.46
CA PHE A 44 -11.71 7.41 1.58
C PHE A 44 -11.19 8.84 1.59
N LYS A 45 -10.79 9.38 0.43
CA LYS A 45 -10.30 10.76 0.30
C LYS A 45 -11.32 11.80 0.77
N GLN A 46 -12.62 11.57 0.55
CA GLN A 46 -13.68 12.48 0.99
C GLN A 46 -13.82 12.56 2.52
N LYS A 47 -13.39 11.53 3.26
CA LYS A 47 -13.54 11.43 4.72
C LYS A 47 -12.22 11.48 5.50
N MET A 48 -11.07 11.30 4.86
CA MET A 48 -9.76 11.23 5.54
C MET A 48 -9.40 12.51 6.31
N GLY A 49 -9.95 13.66 5.94
CA GLY A 49 -9.78 14.92 6.69
C GLY A 49 -10.35 14.91 8.11
N LYS A 50 -11.17 13.90 8.47
CA LYS A 50 -11.67 13.69 9.83
C LYS A 50 -10.66 12.99 10.75
N ILE A 51 -9.57 12.45 10.19
CA ILE A 51 -8.54 11.74 10.96
C ILE A 51 -7.63 12.76 11.65
N ARG A 52 -7.55 12.70 12.97
CA ARG A 52 -6.74 13.61 13.80
C ARG A 52 -5.34 13.06 14.02
N HIS A 53 -4.42 13.94 14.41
CA HIS A 53 -3.04 13.61 14.80
C HIS A 53 -2.20 12.94 13.71
N CYS A 54 -2.48 13.24 12.43
CA CYS A 54 -1.69 12.73 11.31
C CYS A 54 -0.22 13.16 11.46
N THR A 55 0.72 12.22 11.38
CA THR A 55 2.16 12.51 11.46
C THR A 55 2.72 13.00 10.13
N ASP A 56 2.25 12.44 9.02
CA ASP A 56 2.58 12.87 7.67
C ASP A 56 1.29 13.18 6.90
N PRO A 57 0.96 14.47 6.69
CA PRO A 57 -0.23 14.84 5.97
C PRO A 57 -0.11 14.65 4.45
N SER A 58 1.09 14.36 3.92
CA SER A 58 1.36 14.29 2.49
C SER A 58 1.15 12.90 1.88
N VAL A 59 1.03 11.84 2.70
CA VAL A 59 0.95 10.45 2.23
C VAL A 59 -0.35 9.74 2.66
N VAL A 60 -0.99 9.03 1.73
CA VAL A 60 -2.00 8.02 2.03
C VAL A 60 -1.36 6.64 1.88
N ILE A 61 -1.53 5.78 2.88
CA ILE A 61 -0.89 4.46 2.91
C ILE A 61 -1.93 3.40 2.57
N GLY A 62 -1.66 2.62 1.51
CA GLY A 62 -2.34 1.38 1.16
C GLY A 62 -1.63 0.19 1.84
N LEU A 63 -2.39 -0.71 2.46
CA LEU A 63 -1.86 -1.93 3.08
C LEU A 63 -2.70 -3.14 2.67
N SER A 64 -2.06 -4.11 2.04
CA SER A 64 -2.68 -5.39 1.66
C SER A 64 -2.34 -6.44 2.72
N TYR A 65 -3.38 -7.05 3.27
CA TYR A 65 -3.28 -8.14 4.24
C TYR A 65 -3.98 -9.38 3.70
N HIS A 66 -3.35 -10.53 3.94
CA HIS A 66 -3.97 -11.82 3.68
C HIS A 66 -5.26 -11.98 4.51
N SER A 67 -6.34 -12.46 3.89
CA SER A 67 -7.52 -12.86 4.66
C SER A 67 -7.24 -14.18 5.37
N GLN A 68 -7.22 -14.18 6.70
CA GLN A 68 -7.04 -15.42 7.47
C GLN A 68 -8.31 -16.28 7.48
N ASP A 69 -9.46 -15.70 7.13
CA ASP A 69 -10.78 -16.27 7.39
C ASP A 69 -11.46 -16.82 6.12
N ASP A 70 -11.00 -16.47 4.92
CA ASP A 70 -11.66 -16.84 3.66
C ASP A 70 -10.68 -16.95 2.49
N GLU A 71 -10.55 -18.15 1.93
CA GLU A 71 -9.70 -18.42 0.77
C GLU A 71 -10.22 -17.67 -0.46
N GLY A 72 -9.43 -16.71 -0.96
CA GLY A 72 -9.75 -15.92 -2.15
C GLY A 72 -10.16 -14.48 -1.89
N LEU A 73 -10.31 -14.08 -0.62
CA LEU A 73 -10.45 -12.69 -0.22
C LEU A 73 -9.11 -12.11 0.28
N PHE A 74 -8.96 -10.81 0.15
CA PHE A 74 -7.90 -10.06 0.82
C PHE A 74 -8.46 -8.79 1.44
N SER A 75 -7.76 -8.26 2.44
CA SER A 75 -8.11 -6.99 3.06
C SER A 75 -7.17 -5.89 2.58
N PHE A 76 -7.75 -4.82 2.04
CA PHE A 76 -7.02 -3.62 1.66
C PHE A 76 -7.40 -2.46 2.58
N TYR A 77 -6.41 -1.87 3.24
CA TYR A 77 -6.60 -0.73 4.10
C TYR A 77 -6.06 0.52 3.41
N LEU A 78 -6.83 1.61 3.47
CA LEU A 78 -6.35 2.95 3.17
C LEU A 78 -6.32 3.75 4.45
N VAL A 79 -5.13 4.20 4.85
CA VAL A 79 -4.90 4.77 6.18
C VAL A 79 -4.02 6.00 6.14
N ARG A 80 -4.10 6.74 7.25
CA ARG A 80 -3.17 7.80 7.62
C ARG A 80 -2.42 7.37 8.85
N GLU A 81 -1.12 7.59 8.84
CA GLU A 81 -0.31 7.44 10.04
C GLU A 81 -0.66 8.51 11.06
N VAL A 82 -0.85 8.13 12.32
CA VAL A 82 -1.19 9.02 13.42
C VAL A 82 -0.22 8.84 14.59
N ALA A 83 0.04 9.93 15.33
CA ALA A 83 0.94 9.89 16.48
C ALA A 83 0.42 8.94 17.58
N TYR A 84 -0.89 8.94 17.79
CA TYR A 84 -1.61 8.05 18.69
C TYR A 84 -3.08 7.91 18.26
N ILE A 85 -3.71 6.80 18.64
CA ILE A 85 -5.13 6.55 18.35
C ILE A 85 -5.95 7.14 19.50
N GLU A 86 -6.61 8.27 19.25
CA GLU A 86 -7.54 8.89 20.21
C GLU A 86 -8.98 8.46 19.94
N ALA A 87 -9.52 8.88 18.79
CA ALA A 87 -10.87 8.58 18.35
C ALA A 87 -10.84 8.10 16.90
N VAL A 88 -11.57 7.02 16.62
CA VAL A 88 -11.75 6.48 15.28
C VAL A 88 -13.04 7.04 14.70
N PRO A 89 -13.01 7.80 13.59
CA PRO A 89 -14.24 8.30 12.97
C PRO A 89 -15.23 7.18 12.61
N GLU A 90 -16.51 7.50 12.60
CA GLU A 90 -17.54 6.54 12.21
C GLU A 90 -17.27 5.95 10.80
N GLY A 91 -17.39 4.63 10.67
CA GLY A 91 -17.09 3.92 9.41
C GLY A 91 -15.60 3.87 9.07
N MET A 92 -14.72 4.06 10.05
CA MET A 92 -13.28 3.85 9.97
C MET A 92 -12.81 2.74 10.93
N THR A 93 -11.58 2.32 10.75
CA THR A 93 -10.87 1.34 11.58
C THR A 93 -9.51 1.91 11.99
N ALA A 94 -8.89 1.28 12.98
CA ALA A 94 -7.54 1.60 13.40
C ALA A 94 -6.72 0.31 13.55
N LEU A 95 -5.42 0.41 13.30
CA LEU A 95 -4.48 -0.69 13.44
C LEU A 95 -3.09 -0.16 13.78
N THR A 96 -2.31 -0.99 14.44
CA THR A 96 -0.88 -0.76 14.65
C THR A 96 -0.12 -1.66 13.68
N VAL A 97 0.70 -1.04 12.83
CA VAL A 97 1.52 -1.75 11.84
C VAL A 97 2.91 -1.95 12.45
N PRO A 98 3.45 -3.18 12.49
CA PRO A 98 4.81 -3.43 12.97
C PRO A 98 5.90 -2.76 12.14
N SER A 99 7.14 -2.81 12.64
CA SER A 99 8.31 -2.40 11.84
C SER A 99 8.60 -3.46 10.79
N TYR A 100 8.99 -3.03 9.60
CA TYR A 100 9.34 -3.92 8.49
C TYR A 100 10.52 -3.35 7.71
N THR A 101 11.27 -4.25 7.09
CA THR A 101 12.23 -3.92 6.02
C THR A 101 11.60 -4.31 4.69
N PHE A 102 11.69 -3.43 3.71
CA PHE A 102 11.03 -3.58 2.41
C PHE A 102 12.05 -3.47 1.27
N ALA A 103 11.80 -4.19 0.17
CA ALA A 103 12.23 -3.75 -1.15
C ALA A 103 11.20 -2.75 -1.67
N ALA A 104 11.65 -1.57 -2.09
CA ALA A 104 10.78 -0.46 -2.46
C ALA A 104 11.17 0.16 -3.80
N ALA A 105 10.16 0.58 -4.57
CA ALA A 105 10.37 1.31 -5.82
C ALA A 105 9.26 2.35 -6.03
N LYS A 106 9.65 3.52 -6.55
CA LYS A 106 8.69 4.52 -7.03
C LYS A 106 8.19 4.13 -8.42
N TYR A 107 6.90 4.27 -8.66
CA TYR A 107 6.27 3.95 -9.92
C TYR A 107 5.21 4.99 -10.29
N LYS A 108 5.16 5.34 -11.57
CA LYS A 108 4.10 6.13 -12.17
C LYS A 108 3.67 5.49 -13.48
N GLY A 109 2.39 5.14 -13.59
CA GLY A 109 1.81 4.54 -14.79
C GLY A 109 0.66 3.58 -14.47
N GLU A 110 -0.05 3.15 -15.50
CA GLU A 110 -1.24 2.29 -15.35
C GLU A 110 -0.91 0.84 -14.99
N ASP A 111 0.25 0.32 -15.43
CA ASP A 111 0.63 -1.08 -15.28
C ASP A 111 1.43 -1.34 -14.00
N VAL A 112 0.78 -1.11 -12.86
CA VAL A 112 1.35 -1.33 -11.52
C VAL A 112 1.79 -2.80 -11.33
N GLN A 113 1.12 -3.74 -12.00
CA GLN A 113 1.45 -5.17 -11.92
C GLN A 113 2.82 -5.48 -12.52
N LYS A 114 3.19 -4.82 -13.62
CA LYS A 114 4.56 -4.92 -14.16
C LYS A 114 5.61 -4.41 -13.17
N ALA A 115 5.29 -3.37 -12.40
CA ALA A 115 6.21 -2.86 -11.39
C ALA A 115 6.39 -3.84 -10.22
N TYR A 116 5.31 -4.47 -9.75
CA TYR A 116 5.38 -5.58 -8.80
C TYR A 116 6.23 -6.75 -9.34
N ALA A 117 6.03 -7.14 -10.60
CA ALA A 117 6.77 -8.25 -11.21
C ALA A 117 8.29 -7.99 -11.25
N GLU A 118 8.71 -6.77 -11.59
CA GLU A 118 10.12 -6.37 -11.58
C GLU A 118 10.70 -6.31 -10.15
N LEU A 119 9.94 -5.83 -9.16
CA LEU A 119 10.32 -5.88 -7.74
C LEU A 119 10.54 -7.32 -7.27
N TYR A 120 9.60 -8.24 -7.51
CA TYR A 120 9.76 -9.65 -7.15
C TYR A 120 10.95 -10.33 -7.85
N LYS A 121 11.18 -10.00 -9.12
CA LYS A 121 12.33 -10.49 -9.88
C LYS A 121 13.64 -9.99 -9.28
N TRP A 122 13.70 -8.72 -8.91
CA TRP A 122 14.87 -8.13 -8.25
C TRP A 122 15.14 -8.77 -6.89
N ILE A 123 14.10 -8.97 -6.06
CA ILE A 123 14.20 -9.63 -4.76
C ILE A 123 14.87 -11.00 -4.91
N ARG A 124 14.34 -11.85 -5.82
CA ARG A 124 14.89 -13.18 -6.10
C ARG A 124 16.33 -13.12 -6.62
N LYS A 125 16.62 -12.21 -7.56
CA LYS A 125 17.95 -12.08 -8.17
C LYS A 125 19.03 -11.67 -7.16
N ASN A 126 18.67 -10.88 -6.15
CA ASN A 126 19.60 -10.40 -5.13
C ASN A 126 19.62 -11.27 -3.86
N GLY A 127 18.95 -12.43 -3.86
CA GLY A 127 19.00 -13.39 -2.75
C GLY A 127 18.17 -12.99 -1.52
N TYR A 128 17.27 -12.02 -1.64
CA TYR A 128 16.35 -11.67 -0.56
C TYR A 128 15.14 -12.60 -0.52
N THR A 129 14.57 -12.78 0.67
CA THR A 129 13.37 -13.57 0.89
C THR A 129 12.19 -12.66 1.19
N VAL A 130 11.05 -12.90 0.53
CA VAL A 130 9.80 -12.19 0.82
C VAL A 130 9.25 -12.66 2.16
N PHE A 131 8.88 -11.72 3.02
CA PHE A 131 8.25 -12.02 4.30
C PHE A 131 6.91 -12.74 4.10
N GLN A 132 6.70 -13.87 4.78
CA GLN A 132 5.49 -14.70 4.69
C GLN A 132 4.58 -14.51 5.91
N GLY A 133 4.33 -13.26 6.30
CA GLY A 133 3.41 -12.94 7.40
C GLY A 133 2.14 -12.25 6.92
N GLN A 134 1.47 -11.53 7.83
CA GLN A 134 0.13 -10.99 7.54
C GLN A 134 0.13 -9.83 6.52
N LEU A 135 1.14 -8.96 6.56
CA LEU A 135 1.27 -7.85 5.60
C LEU A 135 1.92 -8.37 4.32
N GLU A 136 1.21 -8.30 3.20
CA GLU A 136 1.68 -8.74 1.89
C GLU A 136 2.34 -7.58 1.13
N HIS A 137 1.71 -6.41 1.14
CA HIS A 137 2.21 -5.22 0.43
C HIS A 137 1.89 -3.94 1.18
N ARG A 138 2.75 -2.95 0.99
CA ARG A 138 2.46 -1.55 1.32
C ARG A 138 2.60 -0.69 0.06
N GLU A 139 1.76 0.33 -0.02
CA GLU A 139 1.76 1.32 -1.09
C GLU A 139 1.67 2.72 -0.46
N ASP A 140 2.58 3.62 -0.81
CA ASP A 140 2.50 5.02 -0.38
C ASP A 140 2.08 5.89 -1.57
N TYR A 141 0.92 6.54 -1.46
CA TYR A 141 0.36 7.44 -2.46
C TYR A 141 0.52 8.91 -2.01
N PRO A 142 0.86 9.85 -2.90
CA PRO A 142 0.78 11.26 -2.56
C PRO A 142 -0.68 11.63 -2.32
N THR A 143 -0.96 12.49 -1.34
CA THR A 143 -2.33 12.89 -0.97
C THR A 143 -3.05 13.60 -2.13
N SER A 144 -2.29 14.19 -3.06
CA SER A 144 -2.78 14.79 -4.30
C SER A 144 -3.27 13.79 -5.35
N TYR A 145 -2.95 12.49 -5.24
CA TYR A 145 -3.34 11.46 -6.21
C TYR A 145 -4.86 11.31 -6.30
N GLU A 146 -5.45 11.53 -7.46
CA GLU A 146 -6.88 11.34 -7.70
C GLU A 146 -7.19 9.99 -8.38
N PRO A 147 -7.72 8.99 -7.63
CA PRO A 147 -7.77 7.59 -8.09
C PRO A 147 -8.72 7.32 -9.27
N LEU A 148 -9.58 8.28 -9.62
CA LEU A 148 -10.52 8.14 -10.72
C LEU A 148 -10.03 8.81 -12.02
N THR A 149 -9.05 9.70 -11.95
CA THR A 149 -8.60 10.52 -13.08
C THR A 149 -7.12 10.38 -13.38
N ASP A 150 -6.31 10.13 -12.35
CA ASP A 150 -4.86 10.11 -12.48
C ASP A 150 -4.38 8.69 -12.77
N GLU A 151 -3.30 8.61 -13.54
CA GLU A 151 -2.47 7.41 -13.54
C GLU A 151 -1.91 7.17 -12.13
N PRO A 152 -1.86 5.91 -11.65
CA PRO A 152 -1.25 5.59 -10.37
C PRO A 152 0.16 6.17 -10.24
N GLU A 153 0.38 6.95 -9.18
CA GLU A 153 1.68 7.43 -8.75
C GLU A 153 1.87 7.00 -7.31
N LEU A 154 2.78 6.07 -7.07
CA LEU A 154 2.97 5.45 -5.76
C LEU A 154 4.39 4.95 -5.54
N THR A 155 4.73 4.73 -4.27
CA THR A 155 5.86 3.90 -3.89
C THR A 155 5.35 2.53 -3.48
N LEU A 156 5.83 1.50 -4.15
CA LEU A 156 5.53 0.09 -3.87
C LEU A 156 6.50 -0.44 -2.85
N TYR A 157 6.04 -1.27 -1.92
CA TYR A 157 6.85 -1.89 -0.88
C TYR A 157 6.48 -3.37 -0.73
N ILE A 158 7.46 -4.25 -0.90
CA ILE A 158 7.33 -5.70 -0.65
C ILE A 158 8.14 -6.03 0.62
N PRO A 159 7.50 -6.55 1.69
CA PRO A 159 8.19 -6.83 2.93
C PRO A 159 9.17 -7.99 2.75
N LEU A 160 10.34 -7.84 3.36
CA LEU A 160 11.42 -8.81 3.31
C LEU A 160 11.56 -9.48 4.67
N TYR A 161 11.89 -10.77 4.64
CA TYR A 161 12.39 -11.48 5.80
C TYR A 161 13.84 -11.08 6.02
N ILE A 162 14.16 -10.61 7.24
CA ILE A 162 15.51 -10.27 7.68
C ILE A 162 15.85 -11.24 8.81
N GLU A 163 17.01 -11.90 8.68
CA GLU A 163 17.57 -12.79 9.71
C GLU A 163 18.07 -12.03 10.94
#